data_AF-A0AAJ1V4H3-F1
#
_entry.id   AF-A0AAJ1V4H3-F1
#
_cell.length_a   1.000
_cell.length_b   1.000
_cell.length_c   1.000
_cell.angle_alpha   90.00
_cell.angle_beta   90.00
_cell.angle_gamma   90.00
#
_symmetry.space_group_name_H-M   'P 1'
#
loop_
_entity.id
_entity.type
_entity.pdbx_description
1 polymer ?
#
loop_
_entity_poly.entity_id
_entity_poly.type
_entity_poly.pdbx_seq_one_letter_code
_entity_poly.pdbx_strand_id
1 'polypeptide(L)'
;QVANGVVDAFVHTVEQYVTKPVDAKIQDRFAEGILLTLIEDGPKALKEPENYDVRANVMWAATQALNGLIGAGVPQDWATHMLGHEL
;
A
#
# COMPACT_ATOMS: atom_id res chain seq x y z
N GLN A 1 -15.96 3.92 -2.03
CA GLN A 1 -14.85 3.86 -3.01
C GLN A 1 -13.52 4.28 -2.40
N VAL A 2 -13.39 5.47 -1.78
CA VAL A 2 -12.14 5.90 -1.12
C VAL A 2 -11.61 4.86 -0.13
N ALA A 3 -12.47 4.33 0.75
CA ALA A 3 -12.10 3.27 1.69
C ALA A 3 -11.52 2.04 0.98
N ASN A 4 -12.18 1.55 -0.09
CA ASN A 4 -11.70 0.41 -0.87
C ASN A 4 -10.33 0.68 -1.47
N GLY A 5 -10.08 1.88 -2.03
CA GLY A 5 -8.77 2.22 -2.60
C GLY A 5 -7.65 2.28 -1.56
N VAL A 6 -7.93 2.73 -0.33
CA VAL A 6 -6.96 2.70 0.77
C VAL A 6 -6.63 1.26 1.16
N VAL A 7 -7.66 0.41 1.30
CA VAL A 7 -7.47 -1.01 1.64
C VAL A 7 -6.70 -1.73 0.54
N ASP A 8 -7.06 -1.51 -0.72
CA ASP A 8 -6.41 -2.12 -1.88
C ASP A 8 -4.92 -1.76 -1.96
N ALA A 9 -4.58 -0.47 -1.85
CA ALA A 9 -3.19 -0.02 -1.79
C ALA A 9 -2.40 -0.61 -0.60
N PHE A 10 -3.06 -0.74 0.56
CA PHE A 10 -2.45 -1.36 1.73
C PHE A 10 -2.16 -2.84 1.49
N VAL A 11 -3.12 -3.59 0.93
CA VAL A 11 -2.98 -5.02 0.61
C VAL A 11 -1.89 -5.22 -0.45
N HIS A 12 -1.90 -4.45 -1.54
CA HIS A 12 -0.84 -4.48 -2.55
C HIS A 12 0.56 -4.27 -1.96
N THR A 13 0.69 -3.40 -0.95
CA THR A 13 1.97 -3.16 -0.28
C THR A 13 2.42 -4.38 0.55
N VAL A 14 1.52 -4.97 1.35
CA VAL A 14 1.89 -6.14 2.18
C VAL A 14 2.13 -7.41 1.35
N GLU A 15 1.48 -7.57 0.19
CA GLU A 15 1.74 -8.69 -0.75
C GLU A 15 3.19 -8.68 -1.29
N GLN A 16 3.87 -7.53 -1.24
CA GLN A 16 5.26 -7.34 -1.68
C GLN A 16 6.25 -7.21 -0.50
N TYR A 17 5.78 -7.21 0.75
CA TYR A 17 6.59 -6.92 1.95
C TYR A 17 6.48 -8.00 3.03
N VAL A 18 5.26 -8.43 3.39
CA VAL A 18 5.01 -9.44 4.43
C VAL A 18 5.19 -10.84 3.83
N THR A 19 6.42 -11.14 3.44
CA THR A 19 6.77 -12.35 2.71
C THR A 19 7.89 -13.13 3.42
N LYS A 20 9.12 -13.06 2.92
CA LYS A 20 10.30 -13.72 3.48
C LYS A 20 11.46 -12.72 3.55
N PRO A 21 12.27 -12.74 4.62
CA PRO A 21 13.37 -11.80 4.77
C PRO A 21 14.45 -12.03 3.71
N VAL A 22 14.88 -10.96 3.04
CA VAL A 22 15.94 -10.99 1.99
C VAL A 22 16.98 -9.87 2.12
N ASP A 23 16.99 -9.16 3.25
CA ASP A 23 17.87 -8.00 3.54
C ASP A 23 17.75 -6.84 2.52
N ALA A 24 16.57 -6.66 1.94
CA ALA A 24 16.25 -5.60 0.97
C ALA A 24 15.83 -4.31 1.69
N LYS A 25 16.76 -3.72 2.46
CA LYS A 25 16.47 -2.60 3.39
C LYS A 25 15.74 -1.41 2.75
N ILE A 26 15.98 -1.10 1.48
CA ILE A 26 15.30 0.02 0.80
C ILE A 26 13.83 -0.32 0.54
N GLN A 27 13.58 -1.51 -0.01
CA GLN A 27 12.23 -2.00 -0.28
C GLN A 27 11.42 -2.10 1.02
N ASP A 28 12.03 -2.63 2.09
CA ASP A 28 11.41 -2.72 3.42
C ASP A 28 10.99 -1.33 3.91
N ARG A 29 11.91 -0.35 3.89
CA ARG A 29 11.62 1.01 4.38
C ARG A 29 10.59 1.74 3.53
N PHE A 30 10.58 1.51 2.22
CA PHE A 30 9.61 2.14 1.33
C PHE A 30 8.22 1.54 1.55
N ALA A 31 8.11 0.21 1.67
CA ALA A 31 6.86 -0.47 2.00
C ALA A 31 6.32 0.01 3.36
N GLU A 32 7.16 0.04 4.40
CA GLU A 32 6.80 0.56 5.73
C GLU A 32 6.28 2.01 5.67
N GLY A 33 6.95 2.88 4.91
CA GLY A 33 6.53 4.27 4.72
C GLY A 33 5.15 4.41 4.06
N ILE A 34 4.87 3.59 3.04
CA ILE A 34 3.55 3.55 2.39
C ILE A 34 2.47 3.12 3.38
N LEU A 35 2.71 2.03 4.12
CA LEU A 35 1.75 1.49 5.09
C LEU A 35 1.43 2.51 6.20
N LEU A 36 2.47 3.15 6.76
CA LEU A 36 2.31 4.17 7.79
C LEU A 36 1.53 5.39 7.27
N THR A 37 1.83 5.84 6.05
CA THR A 37 1.12 6.96 5.41
C THR A 37 -0.37 6.62 5.21
N LEU A 38 -0.68 5.41 4.75
CA LEU A 38 -2.08 4.97 4.56
C LEU A 38 -2.83 4.80 5.89
N ILE A 39 -2.17 4.34 6.96
CA ILE A 39 -2.76 4.26 8.31
C ILE A 39 -3.05 5.66 8.84
N GLU A 40 -2.15 6.62 8.62
CA GLU A 40 -2.29 7.98 9.12
C GLU A 40 -3.36 8.77 8.36
N ASP A 41 -3.29 8.81 7.03
CA ASP A 41 -4.12 9.69 6.21
C ASP A 41 -5.32 8.99 5.56
N GLY A 42 -5.34 7.66 5.51
CA GLY A 42 -6.47 6.89 4.97
C GLY A 42 -7.80 7.18 5.70
N PRO A 43 -7.85 7.14 7.04
CA PRO A 43 -9.06 7.52 7.80
C PRO A 43 -9.41 9.00 7.64
N LYS A 44 -8.40 9.87 7.51
CA LYS A 44 -8.61 11.31 7.28
C LYS A 44 -9.26 11.54 5.91
N ALA A 45 -8.91 10.79 4.88
CA ALA A 45 -9.51 10.92 3.54
C ALA A 45 -11.02 10.61 3.50
N LEU A 46 -11.55 9.89 4.49
CA LEU A 46 -12.99 9.67 4.67
C LEU A 46 -13.68 10.79 5.43
N LYS A 47 -12.99 11.38 6.42
CA LYS A 47 -13.53 12.42 7.31
C LYS A 47 -13.38 13.84 6.73
N GLU A 48 -12.33 14.05 5.94
CA GLU A 48 -11.90 15.32 5.36
C GLU A 48 -11.74 15.18 3.84
N PRO A 49 -12.82 14.93 3.10
CA PRO A 49 -12.73 14.54 1.69
C PRO A 49 -12.14 15.62 0.77
N GLU A 50 -12.19 16.90 1.16
CA GLU A 50 -11.67 18.01 0.35
C GLU A 50 -10.30 18.52 0.83
N ASN A 51 -9.71 17.88 1.86
CA ASN A 51 -8.39 18.26 2.36
C ASN A 51 -7.30 17.82 1.37
N TYR A 52 -6.74 18.78 0.63
CA TYR A 52 -5.76 18.52 -0.43
C TYR A 52 -4.58 17.67 0.03
N ASP A 53 -3.96 17.99 1.16
CA ASP A 53 -2.75 17.31 1.63
C ASP A 53 -3.04 15.85 1.96
N VAL A 54 -4.16 15.58 2.64
CA VAL A 54 -4.63 14.22 2.93
C VAL A 54 -4.87 13.44 1.64
N ARG A 55 -5.54 14.05 0.66
CA ARG A 55 -5.83 13.39 -0.62
C ARG A 55 -4.55 13.14 -1.42
N ALA A 56 -3.62 14.08 -1.42
CA ALA A 56 -2.34 13.99 -2.11
C ALA A 56 -1.46 12.88 -1.52
N ASN A 57 -1.35 12.80 -0.19
CA ASN A 57 -0.61 11.74 0.48
C ASN A 57 -1.18 10.36 0.18
N VAL A 58 -2.50 10.17 0.31
CA VAL A 58 -3.15 8.89 0.00
C VAL A 58 -2.98 8.51 -1.47
N MET A 59 -3.17 9.45 -2.40
CA MET A 59 -3.01 9.20 -3.83
C MET A 59 -1.57 8.81 -4.19
N TRP A 60 -0.59 9.49 -3.63
CA TRP A 60 0.81 9.20 -3.92
C TRP A 60 1.28 7.89 -3.26
N ALA A 61 0.87 7.62 -2.02
CA ALA A 61 1.12 6.34 -1.37
C ALA A 61 0.53 5.17 -2.17
N ALA A 62 -0.72 5.30 -2.64
CA ALA A 62 -1.35 4.30 -3.52
C ALA A 62 -0.60 4.14 -4.85
N THR A 63 -0.08 5.23 -5.43
CA THR A 63 0.75 5.15 -6.65
C THR A 63 2.01 4.33 -6.41
N GLN A 64 2.70 4.55 -5.27
CA GLN A 64 3.94 3.82 -4.94
C GLN A 64 3.67 2.36 -4.58
N ALA A 65 2.51 2.03 -4.00
CA ALA A 65 2.12 0.65 -3.69
C ALA A 65 2.08 -0.27 -4.93
N LEU A 66 1.85 0.31 -6.13
CA LEU A 66 1.73 -0.44 -7.39
C LEU A 66 2.75 -0.05 -8.48
N ASN A 67 3.75 0.80 -8.19
CA ASN A 67 4.69 1.24 -9.25
C ASN A 67 5.83 0.24 -9.54
N GLY A 68 5.92 -0.85 -8.76
CA GLY A 68 6.93 -1.91 -8.89
C GLY A 68 8.22 -1.69 -8.11
N LEU A 69 8.49 -0.51 -7.55
CA LEU A 69 9.72 -0.22 -6.81
C LEU A 69 9.87 -1.08 -5.56
N ILE A 70 8.81 -1.19 -4.76
CA ILE A 70 8.84 -1.98 -3.52
C ILE A 70 8.89 -3.48 -3.79
N GLY A 71 8.41 -3.94 -4.94
CA GLY A 71 8.45 -5.34 -5.36
C GLY A 71 9.73 -5.75 -6.12
N ALA A 72 10.63 -4.81 -6.40
CA ALA A 72 11.81 -5.07 -7.22
C ALA A 72 12.85 -5.92 -6.48
N GLY A 73 13.03 -7.17 -6.91
CA GLY A 73 14.06 -8.08 -6.35
C GLY A 73 13.69 -8.72 -5.01
N VAL A 74 12.42 -8.65 -4.60
CA VAL A 74 11.92 -9.26 -3.35
C VAL A 74 10.86 -10.32 -3.62
N PRO A 75 10.65 -11.29 -2.69
CA PRO A 75 9.54 -12.24 -2.80
C PRO A 75 8.18 -11.54 -2.71
N GLN A 76 7.21 -12.02 -3.49
CA GLN A 76 5.83 -11.54 -3.50
C GLN A 76 4.88 -12.72 -3.27
N ASP A 77 3.73 -12.46 -2.64
CA ASP A 77 2.74 -13.47 -2.26
C ASP A 77 1.60 -13.57 -3.29
N TRP A 78 0.74 -12.55 -3.36
CA TRP A 78 -0.46 -12.44 -4.20
C TRP A 78 -1.58 -13.44 -3.91
N ALA A 79 -1.41 -14.36 -2.95
CA ALA A 79 -2.45 -15.33 -2.63
C ALA A 79 -3.72 -14.66 -2.10
N THR A 80 -3.61 -13.56 -1.35
CA THR A 80 -4.78 -12.82 -0.85
C THR A 80 -5.62 -12.29 -2.03
N HIS A 81 -4.97 -11.70 -3.03
CA HIS A 81 -5.66 -11.26 -4.25
C HIS A 81 -6.31 -12.41 -5.01
N MET A 82 -5.60 -13.52 -5.22
CA MET A 82 -6.14 -14.65 -5.98
C MET A 82 -7.37 -15.27 -5.31
N LEU A 83 -7.34 -15.43 -3.98
CA LEU A 83 -8.52 -15.89 -3.24
C LEU A 83 -9.66 -14.85 -3.28
N GLY A 84 -9.33 -13.56 -3.24
CA GLY A 84 -10.30 -12.48 -3.33
C GLY A 84 -10.99 -12.35 -4.68
N HIS A 85 -10.31 -12.68 -5.80
CA HIS A 85 -10.87 -12.63 -7.15
C HIS A 85 -12.04 -13.59 -7.38
N GLU A 86 -12.16 -14.66 -6.59
CA GLU A 86 -13.24 -15.65 -6.71
C GLU A 86 -14.56 -15.22 -6.05
N LEU A 87 -14.54 -14.13 -5.26
CA LEU A 87 -15.69 -13.59 -4.54
C LEU A 87 -16.36 -12.45 -5.32
#